data_AF-A0A261R0T0-F1
#
_entry.id   AF-A0A261R0T0-F1
#
_cell.length_a   1.000
_cell.length_b   1.000
_cell.length_c   1.000
_cell.angle_alpha   90.00
_cell.angle_beta   90.00
_cell.angle_gamma   90.00
#
_symmetry.space_group_name_H-M   'P 1'
#
loop_
_entity.id
_entity.type
_entity.pdbx_description
1 polymer ?
#
loop_
_entity_poly.entity_id
_entity_poly.type
_entity_poly.pdbx_seq_one_letter_code
_entity_poly.pdbx_strand_id
1 'polypeptide(L)'
;MNDMVHPRNIEDSEKLIRRACVERLREAGVVVHKFRQNPQGIADAIRSIEPKFGRTTNPMSILRAYLGLQPTTPGVSAPVKPLRFTRAFQQIAERARACQPPMMSMCGLGDMRPSP
;
A
#
# COMPACT_ATOMS: atom_id res chain seq x y z
N MET A 1 12.61 -19.48 -12.33
CA MET A 1 12.47 -19.25 -10.88
C MET A 1 12.67 -17.75 -10.66
N ASN A 2 11.59 -17.00 -10.48
CA ASN A 2 11.66 -15.57 -10.17
C ASN A 2 11.54 -15.44 -8.65
N ASP A 3 12.67 -15.25 -7.98
CA ASP A 3 12.69 -14.86 -6.58
C ASP A 3 11.96 -13.52 -6.44
N MET A 4 10.73 -13.56 -5.93
CA MET A 4 10.03 -12.38 -5.43
C MET A 4 10.76 -11.91 -4.17
N VAL A 5 11.87 -11.21 -4.38
CA VAL A 5 12.61 -10.48 -3.35
C VAL A 5 11.66 -9.45 -2.75
N HIS A 6 11.06 -9.81 -1.62
CA HIS A 6 10.28 -8.86 -0.83
C HIS A 6 11.26 -7.80 -0.32
N PRO A 7 11.07 -6.51 -0.64
CA PRO A 7 12.00 -5.48 -0.23
C PRO A 7 12.01 -5.42 1.30
N ARG A 8 13.16 -5.76 1.90
CA ARG A 8 13.37 -5.67 3.36
C ARG A 8 13.52 -4.22 3.84
N ASN A 9 13.73 -3.28 2.91
CA ASN A 9 14.00 -1.87 3.20
C ASN A 9 13.26 -0.93 2.22
N ILE A 10 12.87 0.25 2.70
CA ILE A 10 12.11 1.25 1.92
C ILE A 10 12.89 1.64 0.67
N GLU A 11 14.20 1.86 0.79
CA GLU A 11 15.07 2.25 -0.33
C GLU A 11 15.09 1.23 -1.47
N ASP A 12 15.02 -0.07 -1.15
CA ASP A 12 15.00 -1.12 -2.17
C ASP A 12 13.65 -1.18 -2.89
N SER A 13 12.56 -0.92 -2.16
CA SER A 13 11.23 -0.76 -2.77
C SER A 13 11.21 0.40 -3.77
N GLU A 14 11.87 1.52 -3.45
CA GLU A 14 11.93 2.68 -4.34
C GLU A 14 12.78 2.41 -5.58
N LYS A 15 13.90 1.68 -5.43
CA LYS A 15 14.71 1.23 -6.58
C LYS A 15 13.89 0.35 -7.52
N LEU A 16 13.12 -0.60 -6.99
CA LEU A 16 12.24 -1.47 -7.78
C LEU A 16 11.16 -0.66 -8.51
N ILE A 17 10.51 0.27 -7.82
CA ILE A 17 9.49 1.17 -8.40
C ILE A 17 10.10 1.99 -9.55
N ARG A 18 11.28 2.57 -9.38
CA ARG A 18 11.97 3.32 -10.45
C ARG A 18 12.25 2.44 -11.67
N ARG A 19 12.78 1.24 -11.45
CA ARG A 19 13.07 0.30 -12.54
C ARG A 19 11.80 -0.07 -13.31
N ALA A 20 10.72 -0.39 -12.60
CA ALA A 20 9.43 -0.70 -13.22
C ALA A 20 8.86 0.48 -14.02
N CYS A 21 9.00 1.71 -13.53
CA CYS A 21 8.58 2.90 -14.28
C CYS A 21 9.39 3.09 -15.58
N VAL A 22 10.71 2.90 -15.53
CA VAL A 22 11.58 3.02 -16.71
C VAL A 22 11.24 1.97 -17.77
N GLU A 23 11.01 0.71 -17.38
CA GLU A 23 10.58 -0.33 -18.31
C GLU A 23 9.23 0.01 -18.96
N ARG A 24 8.25 0.48 -18.18
CA ARG A 24 6.94 0.86 -18.71
C ARG A 24 6.98 2.08 -19.63
N LEU A 25 7.83 3.06 -19.33
CA LEU A 25 8.08 4.20 -20.24
C LEU A 25 8.72 3.73 -21.54
N ARG A 26 9.62 2.75 -21.47
CA ARG A 26 10.25 2.15 -22.66
C ARG A 26 9.25 1.40 -23.52
N GLU A 27 8.32 0.65 -22.93
CA GLU A 27 7.19 0.02 -23.64
C GLU A 27 6.30 1.06 -24.33
N ALA A 28 6.12 2.23 -23.72
CA ALA A 28 5.41 3.37 -24.30
C ALA A 28 6.23 4.16 -25.34
N GLY A 29 7.45 3.72 -25.67
CA GLY A 29 8.33 4.35 -26.67
C GLY A 29 9.15 5.54 -26.15
N VAL A 30 9.15 5.81 -24.84
CA VAL A 30 9.89 6.93 -24.24
C VAL A 30 11.16 6.44 -23.56
N VAL A 31 12.30 6.91 -24.06
CA VAL A 31 13.62 6.54 -23.55
C VAL A 31 14.10 7.56 -22.52
N VAL A 32 14.22 7.13 -21.26
CA VAL A 32 14.80 7.96 -20.19
C VAL A 32 16.32 7.81 -20.18
N HIS A 33 17.03 8.93 -20.31
CA HIS A 33 18.50 8.96 -20.29
C HIS A 33 19.05 8.39 -18.97
N LYS A 34 20.12 7.58 -19.03
CA LYS A 34 20.71 6.90 -17.85
C LYS A 34 21.00 7.82 -16.65
N PHE A 35 21.51 9.02 -16.91
CA PHE A 35 21.81 10.02 -15.87
C PHE A 35 20.57 10.75 -15.31
N ARG A 36 19.40 10.58 -15.93
CA ARG A 36 18.11 11.17 -15.50
C ARG A 36 17.14 10.13 -14.93
N GLN A 37 17.62 8.92 -14.62
CA GLN A 37 16.82 7.87 -13.96
C GLN A 37 16.64 8.11 -12.45
N ASN A 38 16.82 9.35 -11.99
CA ASN A 38 16.42 9.76 -10.65
C ASN A 38 14.89 9.92 -10.59
N PRO A 39 14.27 9.94 -9.38
CA PRO A 39 12.82 10.04 -9.25
C PRO A 39 12.24 11.24 -10.02
N GLN A 40 12.95 12.37 -9.99
CA GLN A 40 12.52 13.60 -10.65
C GLN A 40 12.50 13.47 -12.18
N GLY A 41 13.59 12.98 -12.78
CA GLY A 41 13.67 12.83 -14.24
C GLY A 41 12.69 11.80 -14.78
N ILE A 42 12.42 10.73 -14.02
CA ILE A 42 11.36 9.77 -14.37
C ILE A 42 9.98 10.42 -14.26
N ALA A 43 9.72 11.20 -13.21
CA ALA A 43 8.45 11.91 -13.06
C ALA A 43 8.22 12.95 -14.17
N ASP A 44 9.25 13.66 -14.60
CA ASP A 44 9.15 14.62 -15.70
C ASP A 44 8.89 13.92 -17.05
N ALA A 45 9.52 12.76 -17.29
CA ALA A 45 9.20 11.93 -18.45
C ALA A 45 7.74 11.44 -18.41
N ILE A 46 7.24 11.00 -17.26
CA ILE A 46 5.83 10.62 -17.08
C ILE A 46 4.89 11.80 -17.36
N ARG A 47 5.19 12.99 -16.84
CA ARG A 47 4.37 14.21 -17.08
C ARG A 47 4.30 14.59 -18.55
N SER A 48 5.34 14.33 -19.34
CA SER A 48 5.35 14.62 -20.78
C SER A 48 4.36 13.77 -21.58
N ILE A 49 4.07 12.55 -21.12
CA ILE A 49 3.14 11.62 -21.75
C ILE A 49 1.74 11.74 -21.12
N GLU A 50 1.69 11.91 -19.80
CA GLU A 50 0.47 11.94 -19.02
C GLU A 50 0.38 13.23 -18.17
N PRO A 51 -0.10 14.35 -18.77
CA PRO A 51 -0.15 15.65 -18.11
C PRO A 51 -1.06 15.70 -16.88
N LYS A 52 -1.94 14.70 -16.69
CA LYS A 52 -2.78 14.55 -15.49
C LYS A 52 -1.99 14.49 -14.18
N PHE A 53 -0.71 14.10 -14.24
CA PHE A 53 0.17 14.05 -13.07
C PHE A 53 0.88 15.37 -12.75
N GLY A 54 0.63 16.43 -13.51
CA GLY A 54 1.29 17.73 -13.34
C GLY A 54 1.03 18.42 -11.99
N ARG A 55 -0.05 18.06 -11.28
CA ARG A 55 -0.41 18.68 -9.99
C ARG A 55 0.33 18.10 -8.79
N THR A 56 0.94 16.92 -8.93
CA THR A 56 1.62 16.25 -7.81
C THR A 56 3.05 16.77 -7.70
N THR A 57 3.43 17.29 -6.52
CA THR A 57 4.79 17.81 -6.26
C THR A 57 5.79 16.71 -5.90
N ASN A 58 5.35 15.60 -5.31
CA ASN A 58 6.23 14.50 -4.93
C ASN A 58 6.49 13.53 -6.12
N PRO A 59 7.74 13.39 -6.61
CA PRO A 59 8.06 12.51 -7.73
C PRO A 59 7.76 11.03 -7.42
N MET A 60 8.06 10.55 -6.20
CA MET A 60 7.80 9.15 -5.84
C MET A 60 6.31 8.82 -5.82
N SER A 61 5.46 9.79 -5.46
CA SER A 61 4.01 9.64 -5.57
C SER A 61 3.56 9.51 -7.03
N ILE A 62 4.15 10.27 -7.96
CA ILE A 62 3.89 10.15 -9.40
C ILE A 62 4.30 8.77 -9.93
N LEU A 63 5.45 8.24 -9.51
CA LEU A 63 5.91 6.93 -9.93
C LEU A 63 4.97 5.81 -9.44
N ARG A 64 4.56 5.85 -8.16
CA ARG A 64 3.60 4.87 -7.60
C ARG A 64 2.24 4.96 -8.28
N ALA A 65 1.77 6.18 -8.51
CA ALA A 65 0.57 6.50 -9.26
C ALA A 65 0.58 5.90 -10.67
N TYR A 66 1.67 6.11 -11.40
CA TYR A 66 1.84 5.62 -12.77
C TYR A 66 1.80 4.08 -12.83
N LEU A 67 2.41 3.41 -11.83
CA LEU A 67 2.33 1.96 -11.68
C LEU A 67 0.98 1.44 -11.15
N GLY A 68 0.04 2.32 -10.80
CA GLY A 68 -1.26 1.94 -10.21
C GLY A 68 -1.16 1.45 -8.76
N LEU A 69 -0.04 1.71 -8.08
CA LEU A 69 0.22 1.32 -6.68
C LEU A 69 -0.39 2.30 -5.67
N GLN A 70 -0.75 3.52 -6.10
CA GLN A 70 -1.57 4.44 -5.30
C GLN A 70 -2.74 4.95 -6.14
N PRO A 71 -3.94 5.07 -5.55
CA PRO A 71 -5.03 5.82 -6.17
C PRO A 71 -4.59 7.27 -6.30
N THR A 72 -4.53 7.74 -7.53
CA THR A 72 -4.07 9.08 -7.95
C THR A 72 -5.02 10.21 -7.63
N THR A 73 -6.10 9.90 -6.94
CA THR A 73 -7.16 10.81 -6.55
C THR A 73 -7.36 10.72 -5.04
N PRO A 74 -7.08 11.79 -4.27
CA PRO A 74 -7.65 11.92 -2.94
C PRO A 74 -9.17 12.08 -3.16
N GLY A 75 -9.93 10.99 -3.07
CA GLY A 75 -11.39 11.03 -3.23
C GLY A 75 -12.02 9.82 -3.92
N VAL A 76 -11.26 9.01 -4.64
CA VAL A 76 -11.78 7.72 -5.14
C VAL A 76 -11.27 6.63 -4.21
N SER A 77 -12.03 6.37 -3.15
CA SER A 77 -11.96 5.08 -2.47
C SER A 77 -12.11 4.03 -3.56
N ALA A 78 -11.05 3.26 -3.83
CA ALA A 78 -11.21 2.02 -4.57
C ALA A 78 -12.38 1.24 -3.95
N PRO A 79 -13.26 0.59 -4.72
CA PRO A 79 -14.29 -0.24 -4.14
C PRO A 79 -13.57 -1.29 -3.28
N VAL A 80 -13.65 -1.13 -1.96
CA VAL A 80 -13.14 -2.10 -1.00
C VAL A 80 -13.95 -3.35 -1.25
N LYS A 81 -13.40 -4.28 -2.05
CA LYS A 81 -14.01 -5.60 -2.18
C LYS A 81 -14.12 -6.13 -0.75
N PRO A 82 -15.33 -6.48 -0.27
CA PRO A 82 -15.46 -7.03 1.06
C PRO A 82 -14.55 -8.25 1.13
N LEU A 83 -13.70 -8.29 2.17
CA LEU A 83 -12.73 -9.34 2.38
C LEU A 83 -13.50 -10.67 2.55
N ARG A 84 -13.68 -11.41 1.45
CA ARG A 84 -14.35 -12.70 1.47
C ARG A 84 -13.34 -13.73 1.92
N PHE A 85 -13.32 -13.96 3.23
CA PHE A 85 -12.61 -15.09 3.82
C PHE A 85 -13.10 -16.40 3.18
N THR A 86 -12.16 -17.26 2.79
CA THR A 86 -12.48 -18.59 2.27
C THR A 86 -13.18 -19.42 3.35
N ARG A 87 -13.98 -20.42 2.96
CA ARG A 87 -14.69 -21.28 3.92
C ARG A 87 -13.77 -21.91 4.98
N ALA A 88 -12.53 -22.25 4.58
CA ALA A 88 -11.53 -22.76 5.51
C ALA A 88 -11.19 -21.76 6.63
N PHE A 89 -11.08 -20.48 6.30
CA PHE A 89 -10.79 -19.43 7.26
C PHE A 89 -11.97 -19.18 8.21
N GLN A 90 -13.20 -19.30 7.72
CA GLN A 90 -14.41 -19.21 8.54
C GLN A 90 -14.47 -20.35 9.58
N GLN A 91 -14.15 -21.59 9.17
CA GLN A 91 -14.10 -22.74 10.07
C GLN A 91 -13.02 -22.60 11.15
N ILE A 92 -11.85 -22.06 10.81
CA ILE A 92 -10.79 -21.79 11.79
C ILE A 92 -11.23 -20.71 12.79
N ALA A 93 -11.86 -19.63 12.31
CA ALA A 93 -12.36 -18.56 13.17
C ALA A 93 -13.48 -19.05 14.13
N GLU A 94 -14.35 -19.93 13.65
CA GLU A 94 -15.42 -20.54 14.45
C GLU A 94 -14.86 -21.44 15.54
N ARG A 95 -13.86 -22.28 15.22
CA ARG A 95 -13.14 -23.09 16.21
C ARG A 95 -12.38 -22.23 17.21
N ALA A 96 -11.77 -21.13 16.77
CA ALA A 96 -11.08 -20.20 17.65
C ALA A 96 -12.02 -19.53 18.65
N ARG A 97 -13.25 -19.16 18.24
CA ARG A 97 -14.29 -18.66 19.16
C ARG A 97 -14.74 -19.71 20.16
N ALA A 98 -14.88 -20.97 19.75
CA ALA A 98 -15.24 -22.06 20.66
C ALA A 98 -14.14 -22.36 21.70
N CYS A 99 -12.88 -22.06 21.39
CA CYS A 99 -11.75 -22.24 22.30
C CYS A 99 -11.41 -20.99 23.13
N GLN A 100 -12.16 -19.88 23.01
CA GLN A 100 -11.95 -18.75 23.89
C GLN A 100 -12.53 -19.06 25.28
N PRO A 101 -11.70 -19.10 26.34
CA PRO A 101 -12.24 -19.17 27.69
C PRO A 101 -13.10 -17.92 27.91
N PRO A 102 -14.27 -18.04 28.57
CA PRO A 102 -15.06 -16.87 28.91
C PRO A 102 -14.20 -15.95 29.77
N MET A 103 -13.89 -14.75 29.27
CA MET A 103 -13.30 -13.72 30.11
C MET A 103 -14.35 -13.37 31.15
N MET A 104 -14.21 -13.91 32.36
CA MET A 104 -14.95 -13.42 33.51
C MET A 104 -14.63 -11.94 33.65
N SER A 105 -15.66 -11.12 33.44
CA SER A 105 -15.67 -9.70 33.76
C SER A 105 -15.33 -9.52 35.24
N MET A 106 -14.09 -9.17 35.56
CA MET A 106 -13.69 -8.70 36.90
C MET A 106 -14.08 -7.23 37.08
N CYS A 107 -15.34 -6.91 36.83
CA CYS A 107 -15.95 -5.65 37.26
C CYS A 107 -16.85 -5.97 38.46
N GLY A 108 -16.26 -6.02 39.66
CA GLY A 108 -17.00 -6.28 40.89
C GLY A 108 -16.20 -5.93 42.13
N LEU A 109 -16.64 -4.86 42.80
CA LEU A 109 -16.23 -4.35 44.12
C LEU A 109 -14.89 -3.60 44.20
N GLY A 110 -14.94 -2.36 43.72
CA GLY A 110 -13.98 -1.33 44.09
C GLY A 110 -14.67 0.02 44.27
N ASP A 111 -15.77 0.09 45.04
CA ASP A 111 -16.31 1.38 45.45
C ASP A 111 -16.25 1.55 46.96
N MET A 112 -15.38 2.49 47.31
CA MET A 112 -15.12 3.00 48.64
C MET A 112 -16.38 3.63 49.23
N ARG A 113 -16.49 3.50 50.55
CA ARG A 113 -17.34 4.34 51.42
C ARG A 113 -17.27 5.81 51.04
N PRO A 114 -18.37 6.54 51.30
CA PRO A 114 -18.24 7.79 52.04
C PRO A 114 -19.00 7.72 53.38
N SER A 115 -18.29 8.12 54.44
CA SER A 115 -18.86 8.45 55.75
C SER A 115 -19.86 9.62 55.64
N PRO A 116 -20.84 9.68 56.55
CA PRO A 116 -20.66 10.45 57.77
C PRO A 116 -20.84 9.65 59.06
#